data_AF-A0A1W9UFX0-F1
#
_entry.id   AF-A0A1W9UFX0-F1
#
_cell.length_a   1.000
_cell.length_b   1.000
_cell.length_c   1.000
_cell.angle_alpha   90.00
_cell.angle_beta   90.00
_cell.angle_gamma   90.00
#
_symmetry.space_group_name_H-M   'P 1'
#
loop_
_entity.id
_entity.type
_entity.pdbx_description
1 polymer ?
#
loop_
_entity_poly.entity_id
_entity_poly.type
_entity_poly.pdbx_seq_one_letter_code
_entity_poly.pdbx_strand_id
1 'polypeptide(L)'
;MSENEDKAFAFRGKYLLLIVLITYGLFFIGNSQVAQLALYNSGNILMKILPVLLVVVLFTALFNFLLPSRQVAKHLGRESGLKGWLWVLIAGVVSHGPMYVWYPLLEDLRSQGMKDAFIVVFFASRTIKIPLLPLMIDYFGLTFTLVLSFYLLVGALIQGLLIELLYPEI
;
A
#
# COMPACT_ATOMS: atom_id res chain seq x y z
N MET A 1 32.02 4.18 -9.42
CA MET A 1 32.42 3.45 -8.19
C MET A 1 31.37 3.83 -7.15
N SER A 2 30.25 3.09 -7.11
CA SER A 2 29.10 3.45 -6.27
C SER A 2 29.31 2.93 -4.85
N GLU A 3 29.30 3.85 -3.91
CA GLU A 3 29.26 3.59 -2.48
C GLU A 3 27.95 2.88 -2.15
N ASN A 4 28.03 1.56 -2.00
CA ASN A 4 26.93 0.74 -1.52
C ASN A 4 26.94 0.88 0.01
N GLU A 5 26.39 1.99 0.51
CA GLU A 5 26.17 2.16 1.94
C GLU A 5 25.07 1.17 2.37
N ASP A 6 25.48 0.09 3.01
CA ASP A 6 24.63 -0.73 3.88
C ASP A 6 24.06 0.17 4.99
N LYS A 7 22.94 0.85 4.69
CA LYS A 7 22.18 1.60 5.70
C LYS A 7 21.66 0.59 6.72
N ALA A 8 22.38 0.48 7.84
CA ALA A 8 21.94 -0.28 9.00
C ALA A 8 20.47 0.06 9.31
N PHE A 9 19.65 -0.97 9.54
CA PHE A 9 18.22 -0.82 9.80
C PHE A 9 18.01 0.10 11.02
N ALA A 10 17.81 1.39 10.76
CA ALA A 10 17.59 2.38 11.80
C ALA A 10 16.14 2.22 12.26
N PHE A 11 15.93 1.59 13.42
CA PHE A 11 14.60 1.47 14.02
C PHE A 11 14.08 2.86 14.42
N ARG A 12 13.39 3.53 13.49
CA ARG A 12 12.83 4.89 13.66
C ARG A 12 11.74 4.93 14.73
N GLY A 13 11.17 3.78 15.08
CA GLY A 13 10.16 3.62 16.14
C GLY A 13 10.70 3.79 17.57
N LYS A 14 12.00 4.00 17.77
CA LYS A 14 12.60 4.12 19.12
C LYS A 14 11.98 5.24 19.97
N TYR A 15 11.66 6.39 19.37
CA TYR A 15 11.03 7.50 20.08
C TYR A 15 9.58 7.18 20.46
N LEU A 16 8.84 6.51 19.56
CA LEU A 16 7.49 6.05 19.84
C LEU A 16 7.49 5.04 20.99
N LEU A 17 8.36 4.02 20.95
CA LEU A 17 8.47 3.05 22.03
C LEU A 17 8.86 3.70 23.36
N LEU A 18 9.79 4.65 23.34
CA LEU A 18 10.20 5.39 24.54
C LEU A 18 9.01 6.16 25.13
N ILE A 19 8.25 6.86 24.30
CA ILE A 19 7.04 7.58 24.75
C ILE A 19 6.06 6.59 25.37
N VAL A 20 5.73 5.49 24.69
CA VAL A 20 4.79 4.47 25.19
C VAL A 20 5.23 3.94 26.56
N LEU A 21 6.52 3.61 26.73
CA LEU A 21 7.07 3.12 28.00
C LEU A 21 6.96 4.16 29.11
N ILE A 22 7.25 5.43 28.82
CA ILE A 22 7.12 6.53 29.78
C ILE A 22 5.66 6.68 30.22
N THR A 23 4.72 6.70 29.27
CA THR A 23 3.29 6.88 29.60
C THR A 23 2.78 5.73 30.46
N TYR A 24 3.11 4.48 30.11
CA TYR A 24 2.73 3.32 30.91
C TYR A 24 3.37 3.33 32.30
N GLY A 25 4.64 3.75 32.41
CA GLY A 25 5.33 3.93 33.69
C GLY A 25 4.64 4.95 34.59
N LEU A 26 4.27 6.12 34.04
CA LEU A 26 3.53 7.16 34.78
C LEU A 26 2.15 6.66 35.25
N PHE A 27 1.41 5.94 34.39
CA PHE A 27 0.12 5.36 34.78
C PHE A 27 0.25 4.28 35.86
N PHE A 28 1.33 3.50 35.86
CA PHE A 28 1.56 2.47 36.87
C PHE A 28 1.76 3.06 38.28
N ILE A 29 2.39 4.24 38.36
CA ILE A 29 2.61 4.97 39.62
C ILE A 29 1.30 5.62 40.12
N GLY A 30 0.50 6.21 39.22
CA GLY A 30 -0.72 6.92 39.60
C GLY A 30 -1.94 6.01 39.85
N ASN A 31 -2.11 4.97 39.03
CA ASN A 31 -3.19 3.99 39.19
C ASN A 31 -2.80 2.65 38.54
N SER A 32 -2.20 1.77 39.34
CA SER A 32 -1.74 0.46 38.88
C SER A 32 -2.86 -0.42 38.30
N GLN A 33 -4.11 -0.26 38.71
CA GLN A 33 -5.23 -1.06 38.20
C GLN A 33 -5.60 -0.66 36.77
N VAL A 34 -5.66 0.65 36.50
CA VAL A 34 -5.90 1.18 35.14
C VAL A 34 -4.75 0.82 34.21
N ALA A 35 -3.50 0.91 34.68
CA ALA A 35 -2.33 0.54 33.88
C ALA A 35 -2.33 -0.96 33.49
N GLN A 36 -2.67 -1.85 34.42
CA GLN A 36 -2.77 -3.29 34.15
C GLN A 36 -3.92 -3.61 33.19
N LEU A 37 -5.09 -2.97 33.36
CA LEU A 37 -6.22 -3.15 32.47
C LEU A 37 -5.91 -2.65 31.04
N ALA A 38 -5.24 -1.51 30.92
CA ALA A 38 -4.78 -0.98 29.63
C ALA A 38 -3.79 -1.93 28.96
N LEU A 39 -2.81 -2.45 29.71
CA LEU A 39 -1.81 -3.39 29.19
C LEU A 39 -2.47 -4.69 28.70
N TYR A 40 -3.41 -5.25 29.47
CA TYR A 40 -4.17 -6.44 29.10
C TYR A 40 -4.97 -6.21 27.81
N ASN A 41 -5.67 -5.08 27.70
CA ASN A 41 -6.45 -4.74 26.51
C ASN A 41 -5.56 -4.52 25.28
N SER A 42 -4.43 -3.81 25.42
CA SER A 42 -3.44 -3.65 24.35
C SER A 42 -2.87 -5.00 23.90
N GLY A 43 -2.54 -5.90 24.84
CA GLY A 43 -2.08 -7.25 24.54
C GLY A 43 -3.13 -8.07 23.78
N ASN A 44 -4.40 -8.01 24.20
CA ASN A 44 -5.49 -8.68 23.51
C ASN A 44 -5.71 -8.14 22.08
N ILE A 45 -5.62 -6.84 21.89
CA ILE A 45 -5.70 -6.24 20.54
C ILE A 45 -4.52 -6.70 19.70
N LEU A 46 -3.29 -6.70 20.25
CA LEU A 46 -2.11 -7.18 19.56
C LEU A 46 -2.27 -8.64 19.11
N MET A 47 -2.76 -9.51 19.99
CA MET A 47 -2.99 -10.92 19.67
C MET A 47 -4.07 -11.13 18.60
N LYS A 48 -5.06 -10.22 18.49
CA LYS A 48 -6.06 -10.26 17.41
C LYS A 48 -5.49 -9.79 16.07
N ILE A 49 -4.59 -8.81 16.08
CA ILE A 49 -4.00 -8.24 14.86
C ILE A 49 -2.81 -9.10 14.37
N LEU A 50 -2.08 -9.76 15.26
CA LEU A 50 -0.87 -10.53 14.91
C LEU A 50 -1.10 -11.60 13.82
N PRO A 51 -2.18 -12.41 13.83
CA PRO A 51 -2.47 -13.35 12.74
C PRO A 51 -2.72 -12.63 11.41
N VAL A 52 -3.41 -11.48 11.44
CA VAL A 52 -3.65 -10.66 10.25
C VAL A 52 -2.32 -10.14 9.68
N LEU A 53 -1.40 -9.67 10.54
CA LEU A 53 -0.07 -9.24 10.13
C LEU A 53 0.75 -10.38 9.52
N LEU A 54 0.70 -11.58 10.12
CA LEU A 54 1.38 -12.77 9.58
C LEU A 54 0.85 -13.14 8.20
N VAL A 55 -0.47 -13.19 8.03
CA VAL A 55 -1.10 -13.44 6.73
C VAL A 55 -0.67 -12.39 5.71
N VAL A 56 -0.65 -11.12 6.10
CA VAL A 56 -0.19 -10.03 5.24
C VAL A 56 1.27 -10.21 4.83
N VAL A 57 2.18 -10.53 5.75
CA VAL A 57 3.59 -10.78 5.44
C VAL A 57 3.75 -11.96 4.49
N LEU A 58 3.01 -13.05 4.70
CA LEU A 58 3.02 -14.23 3.83
C LEU A 58 2.48 -13.90 2.42
N PHE A 59 1.37 -13.18 2.32
CA PHE A 59 0.85 -12.72 1.03
C PHE A 59 1.83 -11.81 0.31
N THR A 60 2.49 -10.90 1.03
CA THR A 60 3.51 -10.00 0.46
C THR A 60 4.70 -10.81 -0.07
N ALA A 61 5.19 -11.78 0.70
CA ALA A 61 6.27 -12.67 0.29
C ALA A 61 5.89 -13.52 -0.92
N LEU A 62 4.67 -14.05 -0.94
CA LEU A 62 4.15 -14.85 -2.06
C LEU A 62 3.99 -13.99 -3.32
N PHE A 63 3.45 -12.78 -3.22
CA PHE A 63 3.34 -11.87 -4.35
C PHE A 63 4.72 -11.49 -4.92
N ASN A 64 5.69 -11.18 -4.05
CA ASN A 64 7.07 -10.92 -4.47
C ASN A 64 7.72 -12.13 -5.15
N PHE A 65 7.38 -13.36 -4.71
CA PHE A 65 7.85 -14.58 -5.35
C PHE A 65 7.17 -14.85 -6.71
N LEU A 66 5.85 -14.65 -6.80
CA LEU A 66 5.05 -14.92 -8.01
C LEU A 66 5.23 -13.86 -9.10
N LEU A 67 5.52 -12.62 -8.72
CA LEU A 67 5.75 -11.50 -9.63
C LEU A 67 7.19 -11.02 -9.46
N PRO A 68 8.19 -11.70 -10.05
CA PRO A 68 9.56 -11.22 -10.00
C PRO A 68 9.60 -9.82 -10.62
N SER A 69 9.88 -8.83 -9.78
CA SER A 69 9.80 -7.40 -10.07
C SER A 69 10.48 -7.02 -11.38
N ARG A 70 11.54 -7.74 -11.75
CA ARG A 70 12.30 -7.52 -12.99
C ARG A 70 11.50 -7.77 -14.27
N GLN A 71 10.59 -8.76 -14.27
CA GLN A 71 9.74 -9.07 -15.42
C GLN A 71 8.57 -8.09 -15.53
N VAL A 72 8.04 -7.66 -14.39
CA VAL A 72 6.95 -6.69 -14.29
C VAL A 72 7.45 -5.28 -14.64
N ALA A 73 8.63 -4.90 -14.15
CA ALA A 73 9.32 -3.65 -14.50
C ALA A 73 9.61 -3.54 -16.00
N LYS A 74 9.81 -4.64 -16.73
CA LYS A 74 9.94 -4.58 -18.20
C LYS A 74 8.66 -4.10 -18.90
N HIS A 75 7.49 -4.33 -18.32
CA HIS A 75 6.19 -3.92 -18.85
C HIS A 75 5.65 -2.63 -18.19
N LEU A 76 6.27 -2.18 -17.09
CA LEU A 76 5.91 -0.99 -16.33
C LEU A 76 7.04 0.06 -16.25
N GLY A 77 8.17 -0.18 -16.92
CA GLY A 77 9.34 0.70 -16.94
C GLY A 77 9.21 1.91 -17.87
N ARG A 78 10.28 2.72 -17.98
CA ARG A 78 10.27 3.98 -18.76
C ARG A 78 9.87 3.83 -20.23
N GLU A 79 10.25 2.72 -20.88
CA GLU A 79 9.87 2.43 -22.27
C GLU A 79 8.47 1.81 -22.43
N SER A 80 7.71 1.71 -21.34
CA SER A 80 6.36 1.16 -21.40
C SER A 80 5.46 2.09 -22.18
N GLY A 81 5.12 1.66 -23.40
CA GLY A 81 4.11 2.31 -24.22
C GLY A 81 2.70 2.17 -23.62
N LEU A 82 1.67 2.37 -24.45
CA LEU A 82 0.26 2.37 -24.04
C LEU A 82 -0.17 1.11 -23.25
N LYS A 83 0.49 -0.03 -23.48
CA LYS A 83 0.22 -1.28 -22.76
C LYS A 83 0.53 -1.18 -21.26
N GLY A 84 1.55 -0.41 -20.86
CA GLY A 84 1.92 -0.25 -19.45
C GLY A 84 0.82 0.41 -18.63
N TRP A 85 0.18 1.44 -19.19
CA TRP A 85 -0.97 2.14 -18.60
C TRP A 85 -2.16 1.20 -18.34
N LEU A 86 -2.47 0.34 -19.30
CA LEU A 86 -3.54 -0.65 -19.13
C LEU A 86 -3.19 -1.66 -18.03
N TRP A 87 -1.95 -2.17 -18.02
CA TRP A 87 -1.51 -3.12 -17.00
C TRP A 87 -1.54 -2.53 -15.60
N VAL A 88 -1.09 -1.29 -15.42
CA VAL A 88 -1.10 -0.67 -14.10
C VAL A 88 -2.51 -0.33 -13.60
N LEU A 89 -3.43 0.04 -14.50
CA LEU A 89 -4.85 0.19 -14.16
C LEU A 89 -5.44 -1.12 -13.65
N ILE A 90 -5.23 -2.22 -14.39
CA ILE A 90 -5.72 -3.54 -13.98
C ILE A 90 -5.10 -3.94 -12.64
N ALA A 91 -3.78 -3.76 -12.49
CA ALA A 91 -3.07 -4.08 -11.26
C ALA A 91 -3.63 -3.29 -10.06
N GLY A 92 -3.89 -1.99 -10.23
CA GLY A 92 -4.46 -1.16 -9.17
C GLY A 92 -5.88 -1.58 -8.78
N VAL A 93 -6.76 -1.85 -9.75
CA VAL A 93 -8.14 -2.34 -9.49
C VAL A 93 -8.12 -3.70 -8.77
N VAL A 94 -7.24 -4.62 -9.16
CA VAL A 94 -7.11 -5.94 -8.53
C VAL A 94 -6.39 -5.87 -7.18
N SER A 95 -5.64 -4.80 -6.91
CA SER A 95 -4.87 -4.65 -5.67
C SER A 95 -5.79 -4.47 -4.46
N HIS A 96 -5.84 -5.50 -3.60
CA HIS A 96 -6.68 -5.51 -2.41
C HIS A 96 -5.85 -5.62 -1.14
N GLY A 97 -6.49 -5.63 0.03
CA GLY A 97 -5.82 -5.70 1.32
C GLY A 97 -5.40 -4.34 1.88
N PRO A 98 -4.49 -4.30 2.86
CA PRO A 98 -4.03 -3.06 3.46
C PRO A 98 -3.15 -2.25 2.49
N MET A 99 -3.25 -0.91 2.50
CA MET A 99 -2.49 -0.06 1.58
C MET A 99 -0.98 -0.21 1.76
N TYR A 100 -0.52 -0.40 3.00
CA TYR A 100 0.91 -0.45 3.32
C TYR A 100 1.65 -1.64 2.72
N VAL A 101 0.93 -2.71 2.34
CA VAL A 101 1.49 -3.90 1.70
C VAL A 101 2.11 -3.60 0.34
N TRP A 102 1.56 -2.59 -0.35
CA TRP A 102 1.97 -2.23 -1.70
C TRP A 102 3.18 -1.31 -1.73
N TYR A 103 3.51 -0.61 -0.62
CA TYR A 103 4.66 0.31 -0.60
C TYR A 103 5.99 -0.39 -0.88
N PRO A 104 6.36 -1.52 -0.22
CA PRO A 104 7.63 -2.18 -0.51
C PRO A 104 7.72 -2.69 -1.95
N LEU A 105 6.63 -3.23 -2.50
CA LEU A 105 6.59 -3.72 -3.87
C LEU A 105 6.78 -2.58 -4.88
N LEU A 106 6.04 -1.48 -4.69
CA LEU A 106 6.12 -0.33 -5.59
C LEU A 106 7.47 0.39 -5.48
N GLU A 107 8.09 0.43 -4.29
CA GLU A 107 9.44 0.96 -4.10
C GLU A 107 10.49 0.10 -4.84
N ASP A 108 10.38 -1.23 -4.76
CA ASP A 108 11.25 -2.13 -5.49
C ASP A 108 11.08 -1.99 -7.02
N LEU A 109 9.84 -1.94 -7.52
CA LEU A 109 9.56 -1.69 -8.93
C LEU A 109 10.05 -0.32 -9.40
N ARG A 110 9.90 0.72 -8.57
CA ARG A 110 10.41 2.06 -8.82
C ARG A 110 11.94 2.05 -8.94
N SER A 111 12.63 1.38 -8.03
CA SER A 111 14.09 1.21 -8.07
C SER A 111 14.58 0.50 -9.35
N GLN A 112 13.69 -0.28 -9.97
CA GLN A 112 13.93 -1.00 -11.23
C GLN A 112 13.45 -0.22 -12.47
N GLY A 113 13.07 1.05 -12.31
CA GLY A 113 12.75 1.97 -13.40
C GLY A 113 11.27 2.09 -13.77
N MET A 114 10.35 1.63 -12.90
CA MET A 114 8.92 1.94 -13.03
C MET A 114 8.67 3.44 -12.90
N LYS A 115 7.80 3.99 -13.76
CA LYS A 115 7.43 5.42 -13.74
C LYS A 115 6.64 5.77 -12.47
N ASP A 116 6.91 6.94 -11.87
CA ASP A 116 6.13 7.49 -10.75
C ASP A 116 4.66 7.71 -11.13
N ALA A 117 4.40 8.09 -12.38
CA ALA A 117 3.06 8.17 -12.94
C ALA A 117 2.26 6.86 -12.79
N PHE A 118 2.92 5.71 -12.92
CA PHE A 118 2.29 4.40 -12.76
C PHE A 118 1.99 4.11 -11.30
N ILE A 119 2.82 4.54 -10.36
CA ILE A 119 2.54 4.44 -8.92
C ILE A 119 1.26 5.20 -8.56
N VAL A 120 1.10 6.40 -9.14
CA VAL A 120 -0.11 7.23 -8.96
C VAL A 120 -1.34 6.54 -9.53
N VAL A 121 -1.28 6.04 -10.77
CA VAL A 121 -2.40 5.33 -11.41
C VAL A 121 -2.77 4.06 -10.63
N PHE A 122 -1.78 3.31 -10.13
CA PHE A 122 -1.99 2.13 -9.32
C PHE A 122 -2.85 2.45 -8.08
N PHE A 123 -2.46 3.46 -7.30
CA PHE A 123 -3.20 3.82 -6.10
C PHE A 123 -4.55 4.49 -6.40
N ALA A 124 -4.66 5.29 -7.47
CA ALA A 124 -5.92 5.94 -7.82
C ALA A 124 -6.98 4.93 -8.29
N SER A 125 -6.60 4.00 -9.17
CA SER A 125 -7.51 2.97 -9.70
C SER A 125 -7.95 1.93 -8.66
N ARG A 126 -7.16 1.74 -7.59
CA ARG A 126 -7.49 0.93 -6.41
C ARG A 126 -8.75 1.38 -5.65
N THR A 127 -9.25 2.58 -5.92
CA THR A 127 -10.53 3.08 -5.39
C THR A 127 -11.68 2.14 -5.77
N ILE A 128 -11.59 1.46 -6.92
CA ILE A 128 -12.55 0.45 -7.35
C ILE A 128 -12.32 -0.84 -6.56
N LYS A 129 -13.18 -1.08 -5.57
CA LYS A 129 -13.12 -2.29 -4.73
C LYS A 129 -14.00 -3.37 -5.33
N ILE A 130 -13.40 -4.35 -6.02
CA ILE A 130 -14.11 -5.47 -6.65
C ILE A 130 -15.11 -6.15 -5.70
N PRO A 131 -14.78 -6.45 -4.42
CA PRO A 131 -15.72 -7.09 -3.51
C PRO A 131 -16.96 -6.25 -3.18
N LEU A 132 -16.91 -4.93 -3.37
CA LEU A 132 -18.03 -4.01 -3.11
C LEU A 132 -18.86 -3.70 -4.36
N LEU A 133 -18.44 -4.12 -5.55
CA LEU A 133 -19.19 -3.89 -6.78
C LEU A 133 -20.58 -4.53 -6.76
N PRO A 134 -20.78 -5.78 -6.27
CA PRO A 134 -22.12 -6.36 -6.16
C PRO A 134 -23.06 -5.53 -5.28
N LEU A 135 -22.56 -5.00 -4.16
CA LEU A 135 -23.31 -4.14 -3.25
C LEU A 135 -23.68 -2.80 -3.92
N MET A 136 -22.75 -2.22 -4.69
CA MET A 136 -23.04 -1.03 -5.47
C MET A 136 -24.11 -1.26 -6.53
N ILE A 137 -24.08 -2.42 -7.21
CA ILE A 137 -25.08 -2.79 -8.20
C ILE A 137 -26.46 -2.94 -7.54
N ASP A 138 -26.52 -3.57 -6.37
CA ASP A 138 -27.76 -3.74 -5.61
C ASP A 138 -28.37 -2.40 -5.19
N TYR A 139 -27.55 -1.46 -4.69
CA TYR A 139 -28.05 -0.20 -4.14
C TYR A 139 -28.28 0.89 -5.19
N PHE A 140 -27.45 0.96 -6.22
CA PHE A 140 -27.42 2.08 -7.18
C PHE A 140 -27.65 1.65 -8.63
N GLY A 141 -27.70 0.34 -8.90
CA GLY A 141 -27.88 -0.21 -10.24
C GLY A 141 -26.57 -0.38 -11.02
N LEU A 142 -26.65 -1.22 -12.05
CA LEU A 142 -25.52 -1.56 -12.92
C LEU A 142 -24.99 -0.35 -13.69
N THR A 143 -25.88 0.46 -14.26
CA THR A 143 -25.52 1.64 -15.06
C THR A 143 -24.70 2.62 -14.24
N PHE A 144 -25.14 2.95 -13.02
CA PHE A 144 -24.40 3.82 -12.11
C PHE A 144 -23.01 3.26 -11.80
N THR A 145 -22.94 1.96 -11.46
CA THR A 145 -21.69 1.31 -11.08
C THR A 145 -20.66 1.33 -12.21
N LEU A 146 -21.08 1.03 -13.44
CA LEU A 146 -20.22 1.07 -14.62
C LEU A 146 -19.75 2.48 -14.95
N VAL A 147 -20.65 3.46 -14.91
CA VAL A 147 -20.33 4.86 -15.19
C VAL A 147 -19.34 5.41 -14.16
N LEU A 148 -19.58 5.19 -12.86
CA LEU A 148 -18.67 5.64 -11.80
C LEU A 148 -17.30 4.96 -11.93
N SER A 149 -17.27 3.65 -12.14
CA SER A 149 -16.02 2.90 -12.32
C SER A 149 -15.22 3.42 -13.51
N PHE A 150 -15.90 3.72 -14.62
CA PHE A 150 -15.28 4.33 -15.80
C PHE A 150 -14.66 5.70 -15.47
N TYR A 151 -15.40 6.59 -14.80
CA TYR A 151 -14.87 7.90 -14.39
C TYR A 151 -13.67 7.78 -13.43
N LEU A 152 -13.67 6.81 -12.52
CA LEU A 152 -12.55 6.55 -11.62
C LEU A 152 -11.30 6.09 -12.40
N LEU A 153 -11.46 5.21 -13.40
CA LEU A 153 -10.34 4.77 -14.25
C LEU A 153 -9.80 5.92 -15.09
N VAL A 154 -10.68 6.72 -15.70
CA VAL A 154 -10.27 7.91 -16.47
C VAL A 154 -9.57 8.93 -15.57
N GLY A 155 -10.11 9.18 -14.38
CA GLY A 155 -9.49 10.06 -13.38
C GLY A 155 -8.10 9.58 -12.96
N ALA A 156 -7.93 8.28 -12.74
CA ALA A 156 -6.63 7.69 -12.42
C ALA A 156 -5.60 7.90 -13.55
N LEU A 157 -6.00 7.72 -14.81
CA LEU A 157 -5.15 8.00 -15.97
C LEU A 157 -4.77 9.48 -16.06
N ILE A 158 -5.74 10.38 -15.91
CA ILE A 158 -5.50 11.82 -15.92
C ILE A 158 -4.49 12.21 -14.83
N GLN A 159 -4.65 11.69 -13.61
CA GLN A 159 -3.72 11.95 -12.51
C GLN A 159 -2.30 11.46 -12.82
N GLY A 160 -2.15 10.25 -13.36
CA GLY A 160 -0.83 9.75 -13.78
C GLY A 160 -0.21 10.59 -14.88
N LEU A 161 -0.99 10.97 -15.91
CA LEU A 161 -0.52 11.82 -17.01
C LEU A 161 -0.11 13.22 -16.53
N LEU A 162 -0.86 13.80 -15.58
CA LEU A 162 -0.51 15.07 -14.97
C LEU A 162 0.82 14.98 -14.21
N ILE A 163 1.07 13.87 -13.52
CA ILE A 163 2.34 13.65 -12.81
C ILE A 163 3.48 13.50 -13.81
N GLU A 164 3.31 12.75 -14.89
CA GLU A 164 4.32 12.62 -15.95
C GLU A 164 4.63 13.96 -16.62
N LEU A 165 3.64 14.84 -16.73
CA LEU A 165 3.81 16.19 -17.28
C LEU A 165 4.51 17.16 -16.30
N LEU A 166 4.12 17.13 -15.01
CA LEU A 166 4.62 18.06 -13.99
C LEU A 166 6.00 17.67 -13.47
N TYR A 167 6.26 16.38 -13.37
CA TYR A 167 7.51 15.81 -12.89
C TYR A 167 8.05 14.81 -13.91
N PRO A 168 8.50 15.29 -15.10
CA PRO A 168 9.12 14.43 -16.08
C PRO A 168 10.41 13.87 -15.49
N GLU A 169 10.41 12.58 -15.19
CA GLU A 169 11.60 11.88 -14.72
C GLU A 169 12.68 11.88 -15.81
N ILE A 170 13.86 12.43 -15.50
CA ILE A 170 15.08 12.36 -16.33
C ILE A 170 15.66 10.95 -16.28
#